data_AF-A0A352Q8S3-F1
#
_entry.id   AF-A0A352Q8S3-F1
#
_cell.length_a   1.000
_cell.length_b   1.000
_cell.length_c   1.000
_cell.angle_alpha   90.00
_cell.angle_beta   90.00
_cell.angle_gamma   90.00
#
_symmetry.space_group_name_H-M   'P 1'
#
loop_
_entity.id
_entity.type
_entity.pdbx_description
1 polymer ?
#
loop_
_entity_poly.entity_id
_entity_poly.type
_entity_poly.pdbx_seq_one_letter_code
_entity_poly.pdbx_strand_id
1 'polypeptide(L)'
;ANQDIMSMFVNSGVFMRNPQLKIVCVEADAGWVPHFVYRLDHTYQRHRFRLRGVELDKMPSEYFLENIYLTFQDDIVAFTMMNAMNPRRIMWANDFPHSDSTWPWSQELLEKYVAPLPQEQQDMLLHDNVAALYNLEAVH
;
A
#
# COMPACT_ATOMS: atom_id res chain seq x y z
N ALA A 1 -4.41 14.76 -2.24
CA ALA A 1 -3.38 14.51 -3.27
C ALA A 1 -3.20 13.01 -3.52
N ASN A 2 -2.49 12.25 -2.66
CA ASN A 2 -2.22 10.82 -2.91
C ASN A 2 -3.51 9.99 -3.09
N GLN A 3 -4.48 10.15 -2.19
CA GLN A 3 -5.79 9.49 -2.27
C GLN A 3 -6.54 9.79 -3.58
N ASP A 4 -6.52 11.04 -4.04
CA ASP A 4 -7.21 11.45 -5.25
C ASP A 4 -6.59 10.79 -6.49
N ILE A 5 -5.26 10.77 -6.57
CA ILE A 5 -4.52 10.13 -7.67
C ILE A 5 -4.79 8.62 -7.67
N MET A 6 -4.68 7.95 -6.52
CA MET A 6 -4.96 6.51 -6.44
C MET A 6 -6.42 6.21 -6.81
N SER A 7 -7.37 7.03 -6.37
CA SER A 7 -8.78 6.95 -6.76
C SER A 7 -8.96 7.07 -8.26
N MET A 8 -8.24 7.97 -8.93
CA MET A 8 -8.30 8.14 -10.38
C MET A 8 -7.83 6.88 -11.13
N PHE A 9 -6.70 6.27 -10.72
CA PHE A 9 -6.24 5.03 -11.34
C PHE A 9 -7.28 3.91 -11.16
N VAL A 10 -7.78 3.70 -9.95
CA VAL A 10 -8.77 2.66 -9.67
C VAL A 10 -10.07 2.88 -10.45
N ASN A 11 -10.70 4.05 -10.31
CA ASN A 11 -12.03 4.32 -10.88
C ASN A 11 -12.02 4.52 -12.41
N SER A 12 -10.86 4.81 -13.01
CA SER A 12 -10.73 4.87 -14.48
C SER A 12 -10.67 3.49 -15.13
N GLY A 13 -10.61 2.41 -14.35
CA GLY A 13 -10.52 1.03 -14.84
C GLY A 13 -9.17 0.69 -15.47
N VAL A 14 -8.10 1.44 -15.17
CA VAL A 14 -6.77 1.20 -15.77
C VAL A 14 -6.20 -0.17 -15.38
N PHE A 15 -6.45 -0.62 -14.15
CA PHE A 15 -6.00 -1.92 -13.65
C PHE A 15 -6.84 -3.07 -14.23
N MET A 16 -8.13 -2.83 -14.50
CA MET A 16 -8.97 -3.78 -15.23
C MET A 16 -8.44 -4.01 -16.66
N ARG A 17 -8.03 -2.94 -17.35
CA ARG A 17 -7.42 -3.03 -18.69
C ARG A 17 -5.98 -3.55 -18.67
N ASN A 18 -5.25 -3.33 -17.58
CA ASN A 18 -3.83 -3.67 -17.44
C ASN A 18 -3.58 -4.35 -16.07
N PRO A 19 -4.00 -5.61 -15.89
CA PRO A 19 -3.98 -6.27 -14.58
C PRO A 19 -2.56 -6.43 -14.00
N GLN A 20 -1.55 -6.43 -14.85
CA GLN A 20 -0.13 -6.52 -14.45
C GLN A 20 0.49 -5.17 -14.07
N LEU A 21 -0.17 -4.04 -14.36
CA LEU A 21 0.34 -2.72 -14.00
C LEU A 21 0.41 -2.60 -12.48
N LYS A 22 1.58 -2.22 -11.97
CA LYS A 22 1.80 -1.90 -10.55
C LYS A 22 2.14 -0.42 -10.40
N ILE A 23 1.65 0.18 -9.32
CA ILE A 23 1.99 1.54 -8.89
C ILE A 23 2.64 1.44 -7.52
N VAL A 24 3.68 2.24 -7.27
CA VAL A 24 4.27 2.40 -5.96
C VAL A 24 3.98 3.81 -5.48
N CYS A 25 3.19 3.94 -4.42
CA CYS A 25 2.93 5.19 -3.74
C CYS A 25 4.02 5.36 -2.68
N VAL A 26 5.09 6.08 -3.06
CA VAL A 26 6.28 6.29 -2.24
C VAL A 26 6.05 7.49 -1.31
N GLU A 27 6.59 7.43 -0.09
CA GLU A 27 6.58 8.51 0.91
C GLU A 27 5.15 9.05 1.19
N ALA A 28 4.18 8.13 1.29
CA ALA A 28 2.76 8.49 1.31
C ALA A 28 2.01 8.01 2.56
N ASP A 29 2.73 7.36 3.48
CA ASP A 29 2.17 6.54 4.55
C ASP A 29 1.19 5.47 4.05
N ALA A 30 0.70 4.63 4.97
CA ALA A 30 -0.26 3.58 4.63
C ALA A 30 -1.47 3.54 5.56
N GLY A 31 -1.42 4.11 6.76
CA GLY A 31 -2.47 4.05 7.78
C GLY A 31 -3.83 4.61 7.35
N TRP A 32 -3.86 5.45 6.30
CA TRP A 32 -5.09 5.95 5.69
C TRP A 32 -5.83 4.91 4.83
N VAL A 33 -5.12 3.88 4.35
CA VAL A 33 -5.60 2.94 3.34
C VAL A 33 -6.80 2.11 3.79
N PRO A 34 -6.84 1.51 5.00
CA PRO A 34 -7.98 0.69 5.42
C PRO A 34 -9.32 1.43 5.34
N HIS A 35 -9.34 2.69 5.81
CA HIS A 35 -10.52 3.53 5.71
C HIS A 35 -10.80 3.96 4.27
N PHE A 36 -9.77 4.28 3.49
CA PHE A 36 -9.93 4.73 2.11
C PHE A 36 -10.52 3.64 1.20
N VAL A 37 -10.00 2.41 1.24
CA VAL A 37 -10.53 1.32 0.40
C VAL A 37 -11.97 0.96 0.79
N TYR A 38 -12.30 1.02 2.09
CA TYR A 38 -13.69 0.93 2.57
C TYR A 38 -14.58 2.03 1.95
N ARG A 39 -14.11 3.28 1.92
CA ARG A 39 -14.84 4.40 1.34
C ARG A 39 -14.97 4.32 -0.19
N LEU A 40 -13.96 3.79 -0.88
CA LEU A 40 -14.02 3.54 -2.31
C LEU A 40 -15.17 2.58 -2.65
N ASP A 41 -15.22 1.44 -1.97
CA ASP A 41 -16.27 0.44 -2.19
C ASP A 41 -17.65 0.98 -1.84
N HIS A 42 -17.77 1.66 -0.69
CA HIS A 42 -19.03 2.29 -0.28
C HIS A 42 -19.56 3.27 -1.33
N THR A 43 -18.67 4.08 -1.90
CA THR A 43 -19.01 5.07 -2.92
C THR A 43 -19.42 4.38 -4.22
N TYR A 44 -18.67 3.37 -4.65
CA TYR A 44 -18.99 2.59 -5.86
C TYR A 44 -20.33 1.88 -5.74
N GLN A 45 -20.62 1.26 -4.59
CA GLN A 45 -21.89 0.58 -4.35
C GLN A 45 -23.10 1.51 -4.44
N ARG A 46 -22.98 2.73 -3.90
CA ARG A 46 -24.10 3.68 -3.80
C ARG A 46 -24.27 4.60 -5.00
N HIS A 47 -23.17 4.88 -5.72
CA HIS A 47 -23.15 6.01 -6.66
C HIS A 47 -22.69 5.64 -8.07
N ARG A 48 -22.21 4.42 -8.36
CA ARG A 48 -21.70 4.06 -9.71
C ARG A 48 -22.69 4.26 -10.85
N PHE A 49 -23.99 4.13 -10.63
CA PHE A 49 -25.00 4.37 -11.67
C PHE A 49 -25.34 5.85 -11.87
N ARG A 50 -24.97 6.71 -10.91
CA ARG A 50 -25.15 8.17 -10.99
C ARG A 50 -23.89 8.86 -11.51
N LEU A 51 -22.73 8.40 -11.05
CA LEU A 51 -21.43 8.86 -11.51
C LEU A 51 -21.20 8.27 -12.90
N ARG A 52 -20.99 9.11 -13.92
CA ARG A 52 -20.72 8.65 -15.30
C ARG A 52 -19.29 8.09 -15.42
N GLY A 53 -19.01 7.02 -14.68
CA GLY A 53 -17.71 6.36 -14.59
C GLY A 53 -17.65 5.07 -15.40
N VAL A 54 -16.49 4.40 -15.35
CA VAL A 54 -16.30 3.06 -15.88
C VAL A 54 -16.94 2.05 -14.91
N GLU A 55 -17.71 1.10 -15.44
CA GLU A 55 -18.15 -0.05 -14.66
C GLU A 55 -16.99 -1.03 -14.51
N LEU A 56 -16.69 -1.39 -13.28
CA LEU A 56 -15.58 -2.25 -12.87
C LEU A 56 -16.08 -3.67 -12.59
N ASP A 57 -15.30 -4.67 -13.02
CA ASP A 57 -15.61 -6.10 -12.83
C ASP A 57 -15.41 -6.61 -11.39
N LYS A 58 -14.64 -5.87 -10.58
CA LYS A 58 -14.34 -6.13 -9.17
C LYS A 58 -14.65 -4.89 -8.33
N MET A 59 -14.67 -5.02 -7.01
CA MET A 59 -14.73 -3.85 -6.14
C MET A 59 -13.47 -2.97 -6.30
N PRO A 60 -13.60 -1.64 -6.22
CA PRO A 60 -12.45 -0.73 -6.25
C PRO A 60 -11.32 -1.11 -5.27
N SER A 61 -11.67 -1.55 -4.07
CA SER A 61 -10.71 -1.97 -3.04
C SER A 61 -9.83 -3.12 -3.52
N GLU A 62 -10.38 -4.08 -4.29
CA GLU A 62 -9.63 -5.22 -4.82
C GLU A 62 -8.53 -4.75 -5.78
N TYR A 63 -8.86 -3.84 -6.71
CA TYR A 63 -7.86 -3.25 -7.59
C TYR A 63 -6.80 -2.48 -6.81
N PHE A 64 -7.19 -1.72 -5.79
CA PHE A 64 -6.23 -1.00 -4.95
C PHE A 64 -5.26 -1.99 -4.27
N LEU A 65 -5.81 -2.99 -3.58
CA LEU A 65 -5.06 -3.96 -2.78
C LEU A 65 -4.29 -4.99 -3.62
N GLU A 66 -4.55 -5.11 -4.92
CA GLU A 66 -3.82 -6.00 -5.83
C GLU A 66 -2.72 -5.29 -6.63
N ASN A 67 -2.91 -4.00 -6.94
CA ASN A 67 -2.07 -3.27 -7.91
C ASN A 67 -1.21 -2.14 -7.31
N ILE A 68 -1.54 -1.64 -6.13
CA ILE A 68 -0.83 -0.50 -5.52
C ILE A 68 0.03 -1.01 -4.39
N TYR A 69 1.32 -0.67 -4.43
CA TYR A 69 2.28 -0.81 -3.33
C TYR A 69 2.39 0.51 -2.57
N LEU A 70 2.63 0.43 -1.28
CA LEU A 70 2.74 1.58 -0.37
C LEU A 70 4.07 1.52 0.36
N THR A 71 4.68 2.67 0.58
CA THR A 71 5.79 2.81 1.52
C THR A 71 5.42 3.69 2.69
N PHE A 72 5.96 3.39 3.85
CA PHE A 72 5.83 4.20 5.05
C PHE A 72 7.08 4.07 5.92
N GLN A 73 7.31 5.07 6.78
CA GLN A 73 8.51 5.19 7.60
C GLN A 73 8.23 4.86 9.07
N ASP A 74 7.43 5.68 9.74
CA ASP A 74 7.13 5.60 11.18
C ASP A 74 5.62 5.64 11.50
N ASP A 75 4.78 5.38 10.50
CA ASP A 75 3.33 5.27 10.65
C ASP A 75 2.91 4.05 11.51
N ILE A 76 2.64 4.31 12.79
CA ILE A 76 2.17 3.32 13.77
C ILE A 76 0.85 2.65 13.35
N VAL A 77 -0.02 3.39 12.65
CA VAL A 77 -1.30 2.85 12.17
C VAL A 77 -1.03 1.82 11.08
N ALA A 78 -0.09 2.10 10.16
CA ALA A 78 0.31 1.16 9.13
C ALA A 78 0.88 -0.15 9.71
N PHE A 79 1.76 -0.07 10.72
CA PHE A 79 2.27 -1.26 11.41
C PHE A 79 1.14 -2.10 12.01
N THR A 80 0.16 -1.47 12.65
CA THR A 80 -0.94 -2.16 13.35
C THR A 80 -1.98 -2.74 12.39
N MET A 81 -2.18 -2.12 11.23
CA MET A 81 -3.27 -2.43 10.29
C MET A 81 -2.81 -3.17 9.03
N MET A 82 -1.59 -3.72 9.00
CA MET A 82 -0.99 -4.37 7.83
C MET A 82 -1.92 -5.39 7.14
N ASN A 83 -2.60 -6.22 7.93
CA ASN A 83 -3.54 -7.23 7.40
C ASN A 83 -4.75 -6.64 6.68
N ALA A 84 -5.16 -5.41 7.01
CA ALA A 84 -6.26 -4.72 6.33
C ALA A 84 -5.85 -4.07 5.00
N MET A 85 -4.55 -4.06 4.68
CA MET A 85 -3.99 -3.37 3.51
C MET A 85 -3.30 -4.32 2.53
N ASN A 86 -3.55 -5.63 2.65
CA ASN A 86 -2.78 -6.68 1.98
C ASN A 86 -1.27 -6.59 2.33
N PRO A 87 -0.76 -7.41 3.27
CA PRO A 87 0.64 -7.38 3.67
C PRO A 87 1.64 -7.54 2.51
N ARG A 88 1.24 -8.11 1.36
CA ARG A 88 2.10 -8.27 0.16
C ARG A 88 2.25 -6.99 -0.67
N ARG A 89 1.67 -5.87 -0.23
CA ARG A 89 1.68 -4.58 -0.93
C ARG A 89 2.25 -3.44 -0.09
N ILE A 90 2.90 -3.76 1.01
CA ILE A 90 3.44 -2.75 1.91
C ILE A 90 4.94 -2.99 2.08
N MET A 91 5.71 -1.92 1.99
CA MET A 91 7.15 -1.95 2.13
C MET A 91 7.57 -0.89 3.14
N TRP A 92 8.45 -1.22 4.06
CA TRP A 92 9.06 -0.20 4.90
C TRP A 92 10.17 0.51 4.12
N ALA A 93 10.25 1.82 4.24
CA ALA A 93 11.33 2.63 3.68
C ALA A 93 11.78 3.63 4.74
N ASN A 94 13.08 3.94 4.81
CA ASN A 94 13.58 4.85 5.83
C ASN A 94 13.56 6.33 5.42
N ASP A 95 13.42 6.61 4.11
CA ASP A 95 13.44 7.94 3.49
C ASP A 95 14.72 8.77 3.68
N PHE A 96 15.86 8.11 3.88
CA PHE A 96 17.14 8.83 4.02
C PHE A 96 17.50 9.60 2.73
N PRO A 97 18.00 10.85 2.81
CA PRO A 97 18.41 11.62 4.01
C PRO A 97 17.41 12.71 4.43
N HIS A 98 16.12 12.57 4.11
CA HIS A 98 15.15 13.62 4.37
C HIS A 98 14.99 13.90 5.87
N SER A 99 14.46 15.09 6.19
CA SER A 99 14.16 15.47 7.58
C SER A 99 13.09 14.59 8.22
N ASP A 100 12.20 14.01 7.40
CA ASP A 100 11.14 13.09 7.83
C ASP A 100 11.60 11.62 7.83
N SER A 101 12.89 11.39 7.55
CA SER A 101 13.48 10.06 7.57
C SER A 101 13.58 9.51 9.00
N THR A 102 13.59 8.19 9.11
CA THR A 102 13.83 7.52 10.41
C THR A 102 15.31 7.44 10.77
N TRP A 103 16.21 7.90 9.89
CA TRP A 103 17.64 7.88 10.15
C TRP A 103 18.04 8.91 11.22
N PRO A 104 18.96 8.60 12.16
CA PRO A 104 19.71 7.35 12.33
C PRO A 104 19.03 6.28 13.20
N TRP A 105 17.79 6.48 13.64
CA TRP A 105 17.09 5.61 14.60
C TRP A 105 16.22 4.53 13.96
N SER A 106 16.49 4.17 12.70
CA SER A 106 15.68 3.19 11.98
C SER A 106 15.69 1.83 12.66
N GLN A 107 16.82 1.40 13.24
CA GLN A 107 16.92 0.08 13.88
C GLN A 107 16.06 0.01 15.16
N GLU A 108 16.11 1.05 16.00
CA GLU A 108 15.31 1.13 17.23
C GLU A 108 13.81 1.14 16.93
N LEU A 109 13.42 1.80 15.83
CA LEU A 109 12.03 1.79 15.35
C LEU A 109 11.60 0.39 14.91
N LEU A 110 12.43 -0.29 14.10
CA LEU A 110 12.14 -1.64 13.61
C LEU A 110 12.10 -2.66 14.77
N GLU A 111 12.99 -2.57 15.74
CA GLU A 111 12.95 -3.40 16.95
C GLU A 111 11.64 -3.21 17.73
N LYS A 112 11.14 -1.97 17.80
CA LYS A 112 9.92 -1.67 18.56
C LYS A 112 8.64 -2.10 17.84
N TYR A 113 8.55 -1.90 16.52
CA TYR A 113 7.29 -2.04 15.79
C TYR A 113 7.25 -3.24 14.83
N VAL A 114 8.39 -3.71 14.34
CA VAL A 114 8.46 -4.82 13.38
C VAL A 114 8.83 -6.13 14.04
N ALA A 115 9.80 -6.16 14.96
CA ALA A 115 10.20 -7.39 15.64
C ALA A 115 9.06 -8.14 16.36
N PRO A 116 8.00 -7.49 16.88
CA PRO A 116 6.84 -8.19 17.45
C PRO A 116 5.90 -8.85 16.41
N LEU A 117 6.03 -8.54 15.13
CA LEU A 117 5.18 -9.10 14.07
C LEU A 117 5.53 -10.58 13.81
N PRO A 118 4.60 -11.40 13.27
CA PRO A 118 4.94 -12.72 12.76
C PRO A 118 6.09 -12.64 11.74
N GLN A 119 7.01 -13.62 11.75
CA GLN A 119 8.19 -13.62 10.88
C GLN A 119 7.85 -13.38 9.41
N GLU A 120 6.80 -14.04 8.89
CA GLU A 120 6.35 -13.85 7.50
C GLU A 120 6.03 -12.38 7.19
N GLN A 121 5.42 -11.64 8.12
CA GLN A 121 5.11 -10.23 7.94
C GLN A 121 6.36 -9.35 7.99
N GLN A 122 7.34 -9.70 8.83
CA GLN A 122 8.63 -9.02 8.85
C GLN A 122 9.35 -9.19 7.52
N ASP A 123 9.42 -10.43 7.02
CA ASP A 123 10.07 -10.77 5.75
C ASP A 123 9.38 -10.04 4.60
N MET A 124 8.04 -10.08 4.53
CA MET A 124 7.26 -9.33 3.54
C MET A 124 7.55 -7.82 3.59
N LEU A 125 7.47 -7.21 4.77
CA LEU A 125 7.60 -5.76 4.95
C LEU A 125 9.01 -5.25 4.64
N LEU A 126 10.04 -5.99 5.08
CA LEU A 126 11.43 -5.54 5.04
C LEU A 126 12.19 -6.03 3.80
N HIS A 127 11.73 -7.08 3.11
CA HIS A 127 12.51 -7.73 2.07
C HIS A 127 11.69 -8.33 0.92
N ASP A 128 10.77 -9.26 1.17
CA ASP A 128 10.21 -10.10 0.10
C ASP A 128 9.34 -9.30 -0.87
N ASN A 129 8.59 -8.30 -0.39
CA ASN A 129 7.73 -7.49 -1.25
C ASN A 129 8.54 -6.66 -2.25
N VAL A 130 9.64 -6.04 -1.79
CA VAL A 130 10.51 -5.24 -2.67
C VAL A 130 11.27 -6.14 -3.64
N ALA A 131 11.75 -7.30 -3.17
CA ALA A 131 12.42 -8.28 -4.01
C ALA A 131 11.50 -8.80 -5.12
N ALA A 132 10.26 -9.19 -4.78
CA ALA A 132 9.27 -9.67 -5.74
C ALA A 132 8.83 -8.57 -6.73
N LEU A 133 8.63 -7.33 -6.26
CA LEU A 133 8.19 -6.22 -7.11
C LEU A 133 9.23 -5.86 -8.18
N TYR A 134 10.50 -5.77 -7.79
CA TYR A 134 11.58 -5.33 -8.69
C TYR A 134 12.40 -6.48 -9.27
N ASN A 135 11.99 -7.74 -9.02
CA ASN A 135 12.68 -8.94 -9.46
C ASN A 135 14.17 -8.93 -9.05
N LEU A 136 14.41 -8.67 -7.76
CA LEU A 136 15.73 -8.68 -7.16
C LEU A 136 16.07 -10.09 -6.69
N GLU A 137 17.35 -10.45 -6.75
CA GLU A 137 17.83 -11.68 -6.11
C GLU A 137 17.70 -11.51 -4.59
N ALA A 138 16.87 -12.35 -3.98
CA ALA A 138 16.72 -12.43 -2.53
C ALA A 138 18.07 -12.84 -1.92
N VAL A 139 18.60 -12.02 -1.01
CA VAL A 139 19.76 -12.38 -0.20
C VAL A 139 19.22 -12.95 1.10
N HIS A 140 19.19 -14.29 1.19
CA HIS A 140 18.84 -15.02 2.42
C HIS A 140 20.04 -15.17 3.34
#